data_AF-A0A0F9U1G3-F1
#
_entry.id   AF-A0A0F9U1G3-F1
#
_cell.length_a   1.000
_cell.length_b   1.000
_cell.length_c   1.000
_cell.angle_alpha   90.00
_cell.angle_beta   90.00
_cell.angle_gamma   90.00
#
_symmetry.space_group_name_H-M   'P 1'
#
loop_
_entity.id
_entity.type
_entity.pdbx_description
1 polymer ?
#
loop_
_entity_poly.entity_id
_entity_poly.type
_entity_poly.pdbx_seq_one_letter_code
_entity_poly.pdbx_strand_id
1 'polypeptide(L)'
;MGVSIRETCQEYFKRRLSEGWKCIWLDGYNAILLSPDGLRREIDLRNDTETLRPSTAGDLTELDPVPVVPNWQNVDDTGGGDDDTTYNNQYDDFRDTYNLPASSGSGTINKITVYVRVKTENLLETDYNILIRVSSTTYYSSKTNMTTSYVLNNAIRTQNPYTVAAWTWADIDALQIGIQMASQAVPTYWQRVTQVYVEIDYTEAAAGRKTPFRADSRPRTRARFFPTLGLG
;
A
#
# COMPACT_ATOMS: atom_id res chain seq x y z
N MET A 1 -2.24 15.95 -8.36
CA MET A 1 -2.00 16.78 -7.14
C MET A 1 -1.66 15.79 -6.06
N GLY A 2 -0.52 15.93 -5.37
CA GLY A 2 -0.10 14.94 -4.36
C GLY A 2 -1.17 14.70 -3.31
N VAL A 3 -1.48 13.43 -3.04
CA VAL A 3 -2.51 13.02 -2.08
C VAL A 3 -1.84 12.50 -0.82
N SER A 4 -2.14 13.12 0.32
CA SER A 4 -1.93 12.57 1.66
C SER A 4 -3.29 12.30 2.29
N ILE A 5 -3.55 11.03 2.62
CA ILE A 5 -4.76 10.59 3.31
C ILE A 5 -4.35 9.96 4.63
N ARG A 6 -4.57 10.68 5.72
CA ARG A 6 -4.46 10.16 7.08
C ARG A 6 -5.79 9.58 7.51
N GLU A 7 -5.76 8.33 7.93
CA GLU A 7 -6.94 7.58 8.35
C GLU A 7 -6.68 6.88 9.66
N THR A 8 -7.69 6.85 10.50
CA THR A 8 -7.71 5.86 11.57
C THR A 8 -7.77 4.46 10.99
N CYS A 9 -7.29 3.46 11.72
CA CYS A 9 -7.45 2.05 11.36
C CYS A 9 -8.86 1.68 10.85
N GLN A 10 -9.90 2.23 11.48
CA GLN A 10 -11.29 1.94 11.14
C GLN A 10 -11.74 2.61 9.83
N GLU A 11 -11.27 3.84 9.58
CA GLU A 11 -11.53 4.56 8.32
C GLU A 11 -10.82 3.86 7.17
N TYR A 12 -9.54 3.54 7.35
CA TYR A 12 -8.74 2.78 6.39
C TYR A 12 -9.42 1.44 6.04
N PHE A 13 -9.84 0.68 7.07
CA PHE A 13 -10.52 -0.59 6.87
C PHE A 13 -11.81 -0.43 6.04
N LYS A 14 -12.65 0.55 6.38
CA LYS A 14 -13.90 0.83 5.65
C LYS A 14 -13.63 1.26 4.21
N ARG A 15 -12.64 2.14 3.98
CA ARG A 15 -12.28 2.59 2.63
C ARG A 15 -11.82 1.42 1.78
N ARG A 16 -10.93 0.55 2.29
CA ARG A 16 -10.47 -0.63 1.54
C ARG A 16 -11.62 -1.56 1.18
N LEU A 17 -12.58 -1.80 2.08
CA LEU A 17 -13.78 -2.58 1.75
C LEU A 17 -14.62 -1.92 0.64
N SER A 18 -14.73 -0.59 0.64
CA SER A 18 -15.44 0.14 -0.43
C SER A 18 -14.72 0.09 -1.79
N GLU A 19 -13.40 -0.08 -1.78
CA GLU A 19 -12.56 -0.28 -2.98
C GLU A 19 -12.59 -1.75 -3.47
N GLY A 20 -13.45 -2.60 -2.91
CA GLY A 20 -13.61 -3.99 -3.32
C GLY A 20 -12.69 -4.99 -2.63
N TRP A 21 -11.90 -4.56 -1.63
CA TRP A 21 -11.14 -5.48 -0.81
C TRP A 21 -12.08 -6.32 0.07
N LYS A 22 -11.66 -7.53 0.41
CA LYS A 22 -12.41 -8.46 1.25
C LYS A 22 -11.66 -8.70 2.55
N CYS A 23 -12.34 -8.57 3.69
CA CYS A 23 -11.81 -9.08 4.95
C CYS A 23 -11.95 -10.60 4.96
N ILE A 24 -10.81 -11.30 4.83
CA ILE A 24 -10.78 -12.77 4.78
C ILE A 24 -10.49 -13.40 6.14
N TRP A 25 -10.01 -12.60 7.09
CA TRP A 25 -9.77 -13.04 8.46
C TRP A 25 -9.80 -11.85 9.42
N LEU A 26 -10.33 -12.07 10.63
CA LEU A 26 -10.39 -11.08 11.71
C LEU A 26 -10.33 -11.81 13.06
N ASP A 27 -9.34 -11.47 13.89
CA ASP A 27 -9.25 -11.94 15.28
C ASP A 27 -8.73 -10.82 16.19
N GLY A 28 -9.53 -10.44 17.17
CA GLY A 28 -9.25 -9.31 18.04
C GLY A 28 -9.02 -8.01 17.26
N TYR A 29 -7.80 -7.50 17.30
CA TYR A 29 -7.38 -6.30 16.57
C TYR A 29 -6.66 -6.61 15.25
N ASN A 30 -6.40 -7.88 14.93
CA ASN A 30 -5.69 -8.22 13.72
C ASN A 30 -6.70 -8.56 12.62
N ALA A 31 -6.52 -7.99 11.44
CA ALA A 31 -7.33 -8.32 10.26
C ALA A 31 -6.45 -8.60 9.05
N ILE A 32 -6.93 -9.47 8.16
CA ILE A 32 -6.31 -9.72 6.85
C ILE A 32 -7.31 -9.31 5.78
N LEU A 33 -6.91 -8.33 4.98
CA LEU A 33 -7.60 -7.89 3.79
C LEU A 33 -7.02 -8.59 2.55
N LEU A 34 -7.88 -8.93 1.60
CA LEU A 34 -7.51 -9.44 0.28
C LEU A 34 -7.95 -8.42 -0.77
N SER A 35 -7.01 -7.91 -1.56
CA SER A 35 -7.30 -7.01 -2.67
C SER A 35 -8.09 -7.73 -3.77
N PRO A 36 -8.76 -6.98 -4.67
CA PRO A 36 -9.30 -7.54 -5.91
C PRO A 36 -8.26 -8.36 -6.69
N ASP A 37 -7.01 -7.88 -6.71
CA ASP A 37 -5.88 -8.53 -7.39
C ASP A 37 -5.23 -9.69 -6.61
N GLY A 38 -5.80 -10.11 -5.47
CA GLY A 38 -5.32 -11.26 -4.69
C GLY A 38 -4.18 -10.97 -3.70
N LEU A 39 -3.78 -9.70 -3.53
CA LEU A 39 -2.78 -9.29 -2.57
C LEU A 39 -3.33 -9.33 -1.14
N ARG A 40 -2.62 -10.01 -0.24
CA ARG A 40 -2.97 -10.05 1.19
C ARG A 40 -2.31 -8.91 1.94
N ARG A 41 -3.10 -8.19 2.74
CA ARG A 41 -2.64 -7.11 3.62
C ARG A 41 -3.07 -7.38 5.06
N GLU A 42 -2.10 -7.64 5.91
CA GLU A 42 -2.28 -7.74 7.36
C GLU A 42 -2.32 -6.33 7.97
N ILE A 43 -3.32 -6.05 8.79
CA ILE A 43 -3.46 -4.78 9.49
C ILE A 43 -3.70 -5.02 10.98
N ASP A 44 -3.17 -4.12 11.81
CA ASP A 44 -3.50 -4.01 13.22
C ASP A 44 -4.48 -2.84 13.39
N LEU A 45 -5.70 -3.13 13.81
CA LEU A 45 -6.79 -2.18 14.05
C LEU A 45 -6.57 -1.27 15.27
N ARG A 46 -5.33 -1.16 15.74
CA ARG A 46 -4.87 -0.18 16.74
C ARG A 46 -3.92 0.86 16.14
N ASN A 47 -3.37 0.57 14.96
CA ASN A 47 -2.43 1.44 14.27
C ASN A 47 -3.16 2.22 13.19
N ASP A 48 -2.88 3.51 13.13
CA ASP A 48 -3.42 4.37 12.10
C ASP A 48 -2.56 4.23 10.83
N THR A 49 -3.11 4.67 9.70
CA THR A 49 -2.44 4.56 8.41
C THR A 49 -2.48 5.89 7.68
N GLU A 50 -1.33 6.31 7.17
CA GLU A 50 -1.23 7.42 6.23
C GLU A 50 -0.86 6.88 4.86
N THR A 51 -1.68 7.20 3.84
CA THR A 51 -1.41 6.85 2.44
C THR A 51 -0.88 8.09 1.74
N LEU A 52 0.35 8.02 1.23
CA LEU A 52 0.98 9.09 0.44
C LEU A 52 1.13 8.65 -1.01
N ARG A 53 0.77 9.54 -1.93
CA ARG A 53 0.88 9.35 -3.39
C ARG A 53 1.82 10.37 -4.01
N PRO A 54 2.47 10.04 -5.14
CA PRO A 54 3.32 10.95 -5.90
C PRO A 54 2.74 12.37 -6.03
N SER A 55 3.56 13.36 -5.73
CA SER A 55 3.17 14.79 -5.81
C SER A 55 3.95 15.55 -6.88
N THR A 56 5.18 15.12 -7.13
CA THR A 56 6.13 15.70 -8.09
C THR A 56 7.11 14.61 -8.55
N ALA A 57 7.83 14.88 -9.64
CA ALA A 57 8.92 14.02 -10.09
C ALA A 57 10.01 13.93 -9.01
N GLY A 58 10.59 12.74 -8.85
CA GLY A 58 11.78 12.50 -8.03
C GLY A 58 13.07 12.78 -8.81
N ASP A 59 14.18 12.20 -8.33
CA ASP A 59 15.49 12.37 -8.95
C ASP A 59 15.64 11.64 -10.29
N LEU A 60 14.90 10.55 -10.49
CA LEU A 60 14.94 9.74 -11.70
C LEU A 60 13.60 9.84 -12.41
N THR A 61 13.64 10.15 -13.70
CA THR A 61 12.46 10.23 -14.57
C THR A 61 12.88 9.67 -15.93
N GLU A 62 12.95 8.36 -16.01
CA GLU A 62 13.50 7.60 -17.13
C GLU A 62 12.45 6.77 -17.90
N LEU A 63 11.22 6.60 -17.36
CA LEU A 63 10.12 5.95 -18.09
C LEU A 63 9.42 6.95 -19.03
N ASP A 64 8.73 6.41 -20.04
CA ASP A 64 7.96 7.20 -20.99
C ASP A 64 6.50 7.33 -20.53
N PRO A 65 5.96 8.55 -20.38
CA PRO A 65 4.57 8.76 -19.94
C PRO A 65 3.58 8.65 -21.10
N VAL A 66 2.43 8.00 -20.83
CA VAL A 66 1.29 7.91 -21.75
C VAL A 66 0.01 8.31 -21.01
N PRO A 67 -0.70 9.38 -21.43
CA PRO A 67 -0.29 10.36 -22.44
C PRO A 67 0.95 11.17 -22.00
N VAL A 68 1.49 12.00 -22.88
CA VAL A 68 2.68 12.82 -22.61
C VAL A 68 2.36 13.91 -21.57
N VAL A 69 2.46 13.54 -20.30
CA VAL A 69 2.34 14.38 -19.10
C VAL A 69 3.50 14.03 -18.16
N PRO A 70 3.76 14.81 -17.09
CA PRO A 70 4.77 14.41 -16.11
C PRO A 70 4.47 13.02 -15.53
N ASN A 71 5.48 12.14 -15.51
CA ASN A 71 5.35 10.73 -15.11
C ASN A 71 4.61 10.52 -13.79
N TRP A 72 4.83 11.38 -12.80
CA TRP A 72 4.16 11.29 -11.50
C TRP A 72 2.63 11.40 -11.57
N GLN A 73 2.07 12.05 -12.59
CA GLN A 73 0.62 12.18 -12.80
C GLN A 73 -0.03 10.90 -13.34
N ASN A 74 0.72 10.05 -14.02
CA ASN A 74 0.21 8.77 -14.53
C ASN A 74 0.23 7.66 -13.47
N VAL A 75 0.75 7.95 -12.28
CA VAL A 75 0.88 6.97 -11.19
C VAL A 75 0.24 7.42 -9.88
N ASP A 76 -0.44 8.58 -9.86
CA ASP A 76 -1.14 9.10 -8.68
C ASP A 76 -2.58 8.55 -8.53
N ASP A 77 -2.96 7.63 -9.42
CA ASP A 77 -4.24 6.94 -9.50
C ASP A 77 -4.71 6.33 -8.17
N THR A 78 -6.00 6.48 -7.87
CA THR A 78 -6.63 5.96 -6.64
C THR A 78 -7.42 4.67 -6.87
N GLY A 79 -7.78 3.96 -5.80
CA GLY A 79 -8.57 2.72 -5.89
C GLY A 79 -7.89 1.66 -6.77
N GLY A 80 -8.63 1.10 -7.73
CA GLY A 80 -8.15 0.08 -8.66
C GLY A 80 -7.32 0.59 -9.86
N GLY A 81 -7.12 1.90 -9.99
CA GLY A 81 -6.47 2.54 -11.14
C GLY A 81 -7.40 2.70 -12.35
N ASP A 82 -6.88 3.32 -13.40
CA ASP A 82 -7.60 3.69 -14.64
C ASP A 82 -7.30 2.77 -15.84
N ASP A 83 -6.65 1.64 -15.56
CA ASP A 83 -6.20 0.62 -16.51
C ASP A 83 -5.21 1.11 -17.59
N ASP A 84 -5.66 1.36 -18.82
CA ASP A 84 -4.80 1.80 -19.92
C ASP A 84 -5.07 3.26 -20.31
N THR A 85 -5.69 4.03 -19.41
CA THR A 85 -5.99 5.45 -19.64
C THR A 85 -4.75 6.30 -19.40
N THR A 86 -4.06 6.11 -18.27
CA THR A 86 -2.78 6.77 -17.96
C THR A 86 -1.77 5.77 -17.39
N TYR A 87 -0.55 5.76 -17.91
CA TYR A 87 0.52 4.88 -17.43
C TYR A 87 1.90 5.41 -17.82
N ASN A 88 2.92 5.01 -17.07
CA ASN A 88 4.30 5.10 -17.55
C ASN A 88 4.73 3.75 -18.08
N ASN A 89 5.49 3.73 -19.16
CA ASN A 89 5.99 2.51 -19.76
C ASN A 89 7.48 2.55 -20.05
N GLN A 90 8.07 1.37 -20.14
CA GLN A 90 9.38 1.16 -20.72
C GLN A 90 9.58 -0.33 -21.06
N TYR A 91 10.59 -0.67 -21.85
CA TYR A 91 10.96 -2.05 -22.20
C TYR A 91 12.38 -2.45 -21.76
N ASP A 92 13.11 -1.56 -21.09
CA ASP A 92 14.50 -1.78 -20.66
C ASP A 92 14.74 -1.27 -19.23
N ASP A 93 16.00 -1.37 -18.75
CA ASP A 93 16.43 -1.02 -17.40
C ASP A 93 16.38 0.47 -17.09
N PHE A 94 15.18 0.95 -16.79
CA PHE A 94 14.89 2.35 -16.51
C PHE A 94 14.05 2.49 -15.24
N ARG A 95 14.23 3.62 -14.57
CA ARG A 95 13.67 3.90 -13.25
C ARG A 95 12.99 5.24 -13.22
N ASP A 96 11.88 5.24 -12.51
CA ASP A 96 11.25 6.46 -12.06
C ASP A 96 11.22 6.48 -10.54
N THR A 97 11.53 7.65 -9.98
CA THR A 97 11.25 7.97 -8.59
C THR A 97 10.34 9.17 -8.49
N TYR A 98 9.63 9.23 -7.37
CA TYR A 98 8.60 10.22 -7.13
C TYR A 98 8.73 10.77 -5.72
N ASN A 99 8.65 12.09 -5.61
CA ASN A 99 8.60 12.78 -4.33
C ASN A 99 7.17 12.74 -3.77
N LEU A 100 7.07 12.54 -2.47
CA LEU A 100 5.80 12.48 -1.74
C LEU A 100 5.41 13.85 -1.20
N PRO A 101 4.11 14.13 -0.98
CA PRO A 101 3.71 15.28 -0.20
C PRO A 101 4.19 15.12 1.23
N ALA A 102 4.29 16.24 1.96
CA ALA A 102 4.63 16.21 3.38
C ALA A 102 3.63 15.34 4.15
N SER A 103 4.17 14.53 5.07
CA SER A 103 3.38 13.71 5.99
C SER A 103 2.60 14.57 6.99
N SER A 104 1.49 14.03 7.45
CA SER A 104 0.56 14.67 8.39
C SER A 104 0.33 13.82 9.65
N GLY A 105 0.83 12.59 9.66
CA GLY A 105 0.81 11.68 10.80
C GLY A 105 1.78 12.09 11.91
N SER A 106 1.60 11.47 13.06
CA SER A 106 2.42 11.68 14.25
C SER A 106 2.53 10.40 15.08
N GLY A 107 3.62 10.24 15.82
CA GLY A 107 3.85 9.05 16.66
C GLY A 107 4.93 8.13 16.09
N THR A 108 4.87 6.85 16.46
CA THR A 108 5.91 5.88 16.14
C THR A 108 5.55 5.10 14.88
N ILE A 109 6.40 5.19 13.85
CA ILE A 109 6.22 4.42 12.61
C ILE A 109 6.64 2.97 12.86
N ASN A 110 5.76 2.03 12.52
CA ASN A 110 5.99 0.60 12.64
C ASN A 110 6.61 0.01 11.37
N LYS A 111 6.12 0.45 10.20
CA LYS A 111 6.62 0.06 8.88
C LYS A 111 6.10 0.99 7.79
N ILE A 112 6.79 0.99 6.66
CA ILE A 112 6.24 1.47 5.40
C ILE A 112 5.98 0.29 4.46
N THR A 113 4.96 0.42 3.62
CA THR A 113 4.67 -0.53 2.55
C THR A 113 4.50 0.24 1.26
N VAL A 114 5.42 0.04 0.31
CA VAL A 114 5.35 0.67 -1.01
C VAL A 114 4.59 -0.27 -1.95
N TYR A 115 3.62 0.26 -2.66
CA TYR A 115 2.77 -0.47 -3.58
C TYR A 115 3.00 0.01 -5.01
N VAL A 116 2.94 -0.93 -5.95
CA VAL A 116 2.95 -0.66 -7.38
C VAL A 116 1.88 -1.50 -8.08
N ARG A 117 1.19 -0.93 -9.08
CA ARG A 117 0.28 -1.68 -9.97
C ARG A 117 0.90 -1.72 -11.35
N VAL A 118 1.23 -2.93 -11.81
CA VAL A 118 2.03 -3.14 -13.02
C VAL A 118 1.46 -4.25 -13.90
N LYS A 119 1.76 -4.17 -15.19
CA LYS A 119 1.60 -5.27 -16.14
C LYS A 119 2.70 -5.25 -17.19
N THR A 120 2.79 -6.32 -17.95
CA THR A 120 3.53 -6.40 -19.21
C THR A 120 2.59 -6.67 -20.37
N GLU A 121 2.96 -6.30 -21.59
CA GLU A 121 2.25 -6.75 -22.78
C GLU A 121 2.51 -8.24 -23.08
N ASN A 122 3.66 -8.79 -22.66
CA ASN A 122 4.07 -10.17 -22.94
C ASN A 122 4.90 -10.80 -21.79
N LEU A 123 4.76 -12.11 -21.59
CA LEU A 123 5.27 -12.85 -20.41
C LEU A 123 6.73 -13.33 -20.48
N LEU A 124 7.53 -12.89 -21.46
CA LEU A 124 8.89 -13.40 -21.62
C LEU A 124 9.89 -12.51 -20.90
N GLU A 125 10.41 -13.02 -19.77
CA GLU A 125 11.52 -12.43 -19.01
C GLU A 125 11.32 -10.96 -18.64
N THR A 126 10.08 -10.58 -18.32
CA THR A 126 9.75 -9.24 -17.83
C THR A 126 9.65 -9.23 -16.32
N ASP A 127 10.55 -8.48 -15.68
CA ASP A 127 10.57 -8.31 -14.24
C ASP A 127 10.69 -6.83 -13.85
N TYR A 128 10.43 -6.57 -12.58
CA TYR A 128 10.53 -5.24 -12.00
C TYR A 128 11.02 -5.32 -10.56
N ASN A 129 11.47 -4.17 -10.07
CA ASN A 129 11.80 -3.96 -8.67
C ASN A 129 11.02 -2.75 -8.16
N ILE A 130 10.38 -2.91 -7.01
CA ILE A 130 9.92 -1.76 -6.23
C ILE A 130 11.15 -1.16 -5.56
N LEU A 131 11.32 0.15 -5.65
CA LEU A 131 12.48 0.81 -5.09
C LEU A 131 12.10 1.99 -4.21
N ILE A 132 13.00 2.30 -3.29
CA ILE A 132 12.97 3.52 -2.49
C ILE A 132 14.32 4.22 -2.59
N ARG A 133 14.30 5.54 -2.49
CA ARG A 133 15.50 6.36 -2.37
C ARG A 133 15.46 7.09 -1.02
N VAL A 134 16.50 6.85 -0.23
CA VAL A 134 16.68 7.45 1.09
C VAL A 134 18.09 8.03 1.13
N SER A 135 18.23 9.30 1.50
CA SER A 135 19.53 9.99 1.56
C SER A 135 20.34 9.82 0.26
N SER A 136 19.70 10.00 -0.89
CA SER A 136 20.28 9.82 -2.25
C SER A 136 20.73 8.39 -2.60
N THR A 137 20.49 7.40 -1.74
CA THR A 137 20.84 5.99 -1.99
C THR A 137 19.60 5.21 -2.40
N THR A 138 19.70 4.41 -3.48
CA THR A 138 18.59 3.57 -3.97
C THR A 138 18.64 2.18 -3.37
N TYR A 139 17.49 1.72 -2.88
CA TYR A 139 17.31 0.37 -2.35
C TYR A 139 16.18 -0.34 -3.07
N TYR A 140 16.47 -1.54 -3.57
CA TYR A 140 15.54 -2.33 -4.38
C TYR A 140 14.88 -3.44 -3.56
N SER A 141 13.65 -3.80 -3.91
CA SER A 141 13.03 -5.06 -3.53
C SER A 141 13.67 -6.21 -4.29
N SER A 142 13.29 -7.45 -3.97
CA SER A 142 13.53 -8.59 -4.86
C SER A 142 12.85 -8.36 -6.22
N LYS A 143 13.46 -8.92 -7.28
CA LYS A 143 12.89 -8.96 -8.62
C LYS A 143 11.59 -9.77 -8.60
N THR A 144 10.55 -9.24 -9.24
CA THR A 144 9.24 -9.90 -9.34
C THR A 144 8.84 -9.98 -10.81
N ASN A 145 8.39 -11.16 -11.25
CA ASN A 145 7.91 -11.36 -12.61
C ASN A 145 6.59 -10.62 -12.82
N MET A 146 6.41 -10.04 -14.00
CA MET A 146 5.17 -9.39 -14.40
C MET A 146 4.14 -10.38 -14.96
N THR A 147 2.88 -9.94 -14.95
CA THR A 147 1.75 -10.61 -15.59
C THR A 147 1.18 -9.74 -16.71
N THR A 148 0.39 -10.34 -17.62
CA THR A 148 -0.28 -9.61 -18.70
C THR A 148 -1.52 -8.82 -18.24
N SER A 149 -2.01 -9.12 -17.04
CA SER A 149 -3.01 -8.31 -16.35
C SER A 149 -2.32 -7.39 -15.35
N TYR A 150 -2.93 -6.23 -15.09
CA TYR A 150 -2.51 -5.38 -14.00
C TYR A 150 -2.68 -6.10 -12.66
N VAL A 151 -1.62 -6.09 -11.85
CA VAL A 151 -1.62 -6.68 -10.51
C VAL A 151 -0.96 -5.71 -9.54
N LEU A 152 -1.65 -5.44 -8.42
CA LEU A 152 -1.09 -4.72 -7.29
C LEU A 152 -0.08 -5.59 -6.51
N ASN A 153 1.14 -5.09 -6.40
CA ASN A 153 2.23 -5.72 -5.65
C ASN A 153 2.80 -4.75 -4.62
N ASN A 154 3.58 -5.26 -3.67
CA ASN A 154 4.16 -4.41 -2.61
C ASN A 154 5.53 -4.85 -2.12
N ALA A 155 6.23 -3.93 -1.48
CA ALA A 155 7.44 -4.17 -0.71
C ALA A 155 7.33 -3.52 0.68
N ILE A 156 7.50 -4.33 1.72
CA ILE A 156 7.43 -3.89 3.12
C ILE A 156 8.84 -3.55 3.62
N ARG A 157 8.96 -2.43 4.34
CA ARG A 157 10.19 -2.04 5.06
C ARG A 157 9.84 -1.69 6.51
N THR A 158 10.30 -2.51 7.44
CA THR A 158 10.15 -2.28 8.89
C THR A 158 11.22 -1.34 9.46
N GLN A 159 12.33 -1.16 8.74
CA GLN A 159 13.44 -0.29 9.11
C GLN A 159 13.88 0.55 7.91
N ASN A 160 14.44 1.72 8.19
CA ASN A 160 15.11 2.54 7.21
C ASN A 160 16.43 1.84 6.82
N PRO A 161 16.61 1.45 5.55
CA PRO A 161 17.80 0.69 5.13
C PRO A 161 19.09 1.52 5.11
N TYR A 162 18.98 2.86 5.17
CA TYR A 162 20.13 3.74 5.26
C TYR A 162 20.68 3.85 6.68
N THR A 163 19.80 4.00 7.68
CA THR A 163 20.19 4.17 9.08
C THR A 163 20.17 2.86 9.88
N VAL A 164 19.53 1.81 9.34
CA VAL A 164 19.27 0.54 10.03
C VAL A 164 18.44 0.74 11.32
N ALA A 165 17.67 1.83 11.37
CA ALA A 165 16.83 2.21 12.50
C ALA A 165 15.34 2.25 12.12
N ALA A 166 14.47 2.48 13.10
CA ALA A 166 13.06 2.75 12.84
C ALA A 166 12.90 4.02 11.99
N TRP A 167 11.88 4.04 11.14
CA TRP A 167 11.55 5.20 10.32
C TRP A 167 11.13 6.39 11.19
N THR A 168 11.56 7.58 10.80
CA THR A 168 11.08 8.84 11.34
C THR A 168 10.20 9.56 10.32
N TRP A 169 9.36 10.49 10.76
CA TRP A 169 8.55 11.31 9.84
C TRP A 169 9.42 12.16 8.90
N ALA A 170 10.57 12.64 9.39
CA ALA A 170 11.55 13.33 8.55
C ALA A 170 12.12 12.41 7.45
N ASP A 171 12.31 11.12 7.74
CA ASP A 171 12.69 10.16 6.69
C ASP A 171 11.58 9.99 5.65
N ILE A 172 10.30 9.97 6.07
CA ILE A 172 9.15 9.87 5.16
C ILE A 172 9.02 11.12 4.28
N ASP A 173 9.22 12.31 4.84
CA ASP A 173 9.13 13.57 4.10
C ASP A 173 10.26 13.73 3.08
N ALA A 174 11.42 13.10 3.32
CA ALA A 174 12.54 13.05 2.39
C ALA A 174 12.52 11.80 1.48
N LEU A 175 11.56 10.90 1.66
CA LEU A 175 11.49 9.63 0.95
C LEU A 175 11.06 9.85 -0.50
N GLN A 176 11.80 9.23 -1.41
CA GLN A 176 11.34 8.98 -2.77
C GLN A 176 10.96 7.52 -2.92
N ILE A 177 9.82 7.26 -3.57
CA ILE A 177 9.36 5.91 -3.92
C ILE A 177 9.34 5.75 -5.43
N GLY A 178 9.43 4.52 -5.92
CA GLY A 178 9.51 4.31 -7.35
C GLY A 178 9.51 2.86 -7.78
N ILE A 179 9.80 2.69 -9.06
CA ILE A 179 9.90 1.40 -9.71
C ILE A 179 11.08 1.40 -10.69
N GLN A 180 11.72 0.24 -10.81
CA GLN A 180 12.62 -0.10 -11.90
C GLN A 180 11.90 -1.11 -12.80
N MET A 181 11.77 -0.78 -14.08
CA MET A 181 11.52 -1.80 -15.10
C MET A 181 12.87 -2.47 -15.35
N ALA A 182 12.94 -3.79 -15.25
CA ALA A 182 14.21 -4.48 -15.44
C ALA A 182 14.31 -5.09 -16.84
N SER A 183 15.54 -5.06 -17.35
CA SER A 183 15.88 -5.35 -18.75
C SER A 183 15.36 -6.69 -19.23
N GLN A 184 14.90 -6.68 -20.48
CA GLN A 184 14.35 -7.83 -21.19
C GLN A 184 15.37 -8.39 -22.16
N ALA A 185 15.27 -9.67 -22.49
CA ALA A 185 15.98 -10.24 -23.62
C ALA A 185 15.48 -9.72 -24.99
N VAL A 186 14.29 -9.10 -25.04
CA VAL A 186 13.62 -8.67 -26.28
C VAL A 186 13.15 -7.21 -26.17
N PRO A 187 13.68 -6.26 -26.97
CA PRO A 187 13.46 -4.82 -26.81
C PRO A 187 12.11 -4.32 -27.36
N THR A 188 11.04 -5.11 -27.25
CA THR A 188 9.72 -4.76 -27.81
C THR A 188 8.53 -5.02 -26.89
N TYR A 189 8.71 -5.58 -25.68
CA TYR A 189 7.59 -5.82 -24.78
C TYR A 189 7.47 -4.68 -23.79
N TRP A 190 6.46 -3.85 -23.92
CA TRP A 190 6.31 -2.73 -23.00
C TRP A 190 5.78 -3.20 -21.65
N GLN A 191 6.46 -2.76 -20.60
CA GLN A 191 6.03 -2.88 -19.22
C GLN A 191 5.34 -1.58 -18.85
N ARG A 192 4.27 -1.66 -18.06
CA ARG A 192 3.44 -0.52 -17.71
C ARG A 192 3.23 -0.44 -16.21
N VAL A 193 3.22 0.77 -15.68
CA VAL A 193 2.87 1.09 -14.29
C VAL A 193 1.80 2.18 -14.28
N THR A 194 0.76 1.96 -13.48
CA THR A 194 -0.40 2.88 -13.36
C THR A 194 -0.55 3.42 -11.95
N GLN A 195 0.07 2.79 -10.95
CA GLN A 195 -0.03 3.26 -9.57
C GLN A 195 1.28 3.04 -8.85
N VAL A 196 1.70 4.06 -8.10
CA VAL A 196 2.78 3.97 -7.12
C VAL A 196 2.34 4.74 -5.89
N TYR A 197 2.37 4.13 -4.70
CA TYR A 197 2.05 4.81 -3.46
C TYR A 197 2.69 4.14 -2.26
N VAL A 198 2.71 4.81 -1.11
CA VAL A 198 3.19 4.23 0.14
C VAL A 198 2.12 4.33 1.22
N GLU A 199 2.00 3.27 2.02
CA GLU A 199 1.29 3.29 3.29
C GLU A 199 2.29 3.31 4.44
N ILE A 200 2.08 4.24 5.35
CA ILE A 200 2.80 4.33 6.62
C ILE A 200 1.88 3.76 7.69
N ASP A 201 2.28 2.64 8.29
CA ASP A 201 1.61 2.05 9.46
C ASP A 201 2.29 2.60 10.71
N TYR A 202 1.52 3.24 11.58
CA TYR A 202 2.10 3.92 12.73
C TYR A 202 1.15 3.91 13.94
N THR A 203 1.74 3.97 15.12
CA THR A 203 1.01 4.06 16.38
C THR A 203 1.06 5.51 16.86
N GLU A 204 -0.09 6.17 16.88
CA GLU A 204 -0.22 7.54 17.40
C GLU A 204 0.32 7.63 18.83
N ALA A 205 1.03 8.72 19.12
CA ALA A 205 1.40 9.05 20.50
C ALA A 205 0.11 9.25 21.29
N ALA A 206 -0.08 8.47 22.36
CA ALA A 206 -1.39 8.29 23.00
C ALA A 206 -2.11 9.61 23.36
N ALA A 207 -3.06 10.02 22.51
CA ALA A 207 -4.17 10.88 22.90
C ALA A 207 -5.39 10.00 23.17
N GLY A 208 -5.42 9.38 24.37
CA GLY A 208 -6.58 8.61 24.87
C GLY A 208 -6.93 7.35 24.07
N ARG A 209 -6.62 6.16 24.60
CA ARG A 209 -6.98 4.87 23.98
C ARG A 209 -8.45 4.86 23.54
N LYS A 210 -8.70 4.79 22.22
CA LYS A 210 -10.00 4.39 21.68
C LYS A 210 -10.24 2.94 22.11
N THR A 211 -11.34 2.70 22.83
CA THR A 211 -11.70 1.38 23.35
C THR A 211 -11.85 0.36 22.23
N PRO A 212 -11.54 -0.93 22.47
CA PRO A 212 -11.74 -2.00 21.50
C PRO A 212 -13.11 -1.97 20.85
N PHE A 213 -13.16 -2.40 19.59
CA PHE A 213 -14.37 -2.86 18.92
C PHE A 213 -15.02 -3.94 19.80
N ARG A 214 -16.06 -3.55 20.53
CA ARG A 214 -16.89 -4.49 21.29
C ARG A 214 -17.75 -5.19 20.25
N ALA A 215 -17.33 -6.39 19.85
CA ALA A 215 -18.25 -7.35 19.25
C ALA A 215 -19.32 -7.64 20.31
N ASP A 216 -20.41 -6.88 20.28
CA ASP A 216 -21.58 -7.18 21.09
C ASP A 216 -22.20 -8.47 20.54
N SER A 217 -21.90 -9.56 21.22
CA SER A 217 -22.54 -10.84 20.97
C SER A 217 -22.93 -11.51 22.26
N ARG A 218 -23.68 -10.84 23.15
CA ARG A 218 -24.53 -11.57 24.11
C ARG A 218 -25.86 -10.87 24.36
N PRO A 219 -26.94 -11.66 24.37
CA PRO A 219 -27.41 -12.07 25.69
C PRO A 219 -27.13 -13.56 25.91
N ARG A 220 -26.52 -13.89 27.05
CA ARG A 220 -26.60 -15.24 27.60
C ARG A 220 -28.05 -15.48 27.99
N THR A 221 -28.81 -16.17 27.17
CA THR A 221 -30.08 -16.76 27.63
C THR A 221 -29.74 -17.84 28.64
N ARG A 222 -29.77 -17.48 29.93
CA ARG A 222 -29.87 -18.44 31.03
C ARG A 222 -31.24 -19.11 30.87
N ALA A 223 -31.28 -20.36 30.41
CA ALA A 223 -32.41 -21.22 30.66
C ALA A 223 -32.50 -21.45 32.18
N ARG A 224 -33.29 -20.62 32.86
CA ARG A 224 -33.76 -20.90 34.22
C ARG A 224 -34.89 -21.92 34.07
N PHE A 225 -34.57 -23.20 34.27
CA PHE A 225 -35.58 -24.17 34.70
C PHE A 225 -36.02 -23.75 36.11
N PHE A 226 -37.24 -23.25 36.24
CA PHE A 226 -37.94 -23.16 37.53
C PHE A 226 -38.93 -24.32 37.66
N PRO A 227 -39.18 -24.80 38.88
CA PRO A 227 -39.92 -26.02 39.16
C PRO A 227 -41.42 -25.74 39.23
N THR A 228 -42.23 -26.74 38.91
CA THR A 228 -43.64 -26.78 39.34
C THR A 228 -43.80 -27.98 40.26
N LEU A 229 -43.97 -27.68 41.55
CA LEU A 229 -44.61 -28.56 42.52
C LEU A 229 -46.05 -28.87 42.05
N GLY A 230 -46.51 -30.09 42.29
CA GLY A 230 -47.85 -30.55 41.94
C GLY A 230 -48.94 -30.13 42.93
N LEU A 231 -50.18 -30.51 42.57
CA LEU A 231 -51.28 -31.03 43.39
C LEU A 231 -52.59 -30.91 42.60
N GLY A 232 -53.37 -32.00 42.56
CA GLY A 232 -54.68 -32.10 41.90
C GLY A 232 -54.92 -33.50 41.38
#